data_AF-A0A1R3TLT7-F1
#
_entry.id   AF-A0A1R3TLT7-F1
#
_cell.length_a   1.000
_cell.length_b   1.000
_cell.length_c   1.000
_cell.angle_alpha   90.00
_cell.angle_beta   90.00
_cell.angle_gamma   90.00
#
_symmetry.space_group_name_H-M   'P 1'
#
loop_
_entity.id
_entity.type
_entity.pdbx_description
1 polymer ?
#
loop_
_entity_poly.entity_id
_entity_poly.type
_entity_poly.pdbx_seq_one_letter_code
_entity_poly.pdbx_strand_id
1 'polypeptide(L)'
;MQAVRAEDRKKDTREKIQLGGLVVKAELRDIDKAVLLGWLMELPDRLKKHEEEWARLQAIGKRGFEDAGEKDDARDDAGRPDAGTYNWNERD
;
A
#
# COMPACT_ATOMS: atom_id res chain seq x y z
N MET A 1 -19.05 -1.69 -25.03
CA MET A 1 -18.33 -0.51 -24.51
C MET A 1 -18.51 -0.24 -23.00
N GLN A 2 -19.46 -0.85 -22.27
CA GLN A 2 -19.62 -0.62 -20.82
C GLN A 2 -18.65 -1.42 -19.93
N ALA A 3 -18.26 -2.65 -20.32
CA ALA A 3 -17.39 -3.51 -19.51
C ALA A 3 -15.95 -2.98 -19.37
N VAL A 4 -15.37 -2.46 -20.46
CA VAL A 4 -14.01 -1.88 -20.49
C VAL A 4 -13.86 -0.75 -19.46
N ARG A 5 -14.86 0.15 -19.38
CA ARG A 5 -14.87 1.23 -18.38
C ARG A 5 -14.96 0.74 -16.93
N ALA A 6 -15.57 -0.43 -16.70
CA ALA A 6 -15.66 -0.98 -15.35
C ALA A 6 -14.35 -1.66 -14.92
N GLU A 7 -13.67 -2.34 -15.85
CA GLU A 7 -12.35 -2.94 -15.62
C GLU A 7 -11.27 -1.89 -15.41
N ASP A 8 -11.27 -0.82 -16.21
CA ASP A 8 -10.36 0.31 -16.07
C ASP A 8 -10.48 0.98 -14.70
N ARG A 9 -11.71 1.19 -14.22
CA ARG A 9 -11.96 1.75 -12.88
C ARG A 9 -11.49 0.84 -11.76
N LYS A 10 -11.66 -0.49 -11.91
CA LYS A 10 -11.18 -1.46 -10.91
C LYS A 10 -9.66 -1.43 -10.82
N LYS A 11 -8.97 -1.38 -11.96
CA LYS A 11 -7.51 -1.30 -12.02
C LYS A 11 -7.00 0.01 -11.40
N ASP A 12 -7.56 1.14 -11.81
CA ASP A 12 -7.21 2.47 -11.29
C ASP A 12 -7.43 2.58 -9.77
N THR A 13 -8.56 2.05 -9.27
CA THR A 13 -8.83 2.00 -7.83
C THR A 13 -7.78 1.17 -7.10
N ARG A 14 -7.44 -0.02 -7.62
CA ARG A 14 -6.44 -0.90 -7.01
C ARG A 14 -5.07 -0.25 -6.97
N GLU A 15 -4.66 0.40 -8.06
CA GLU A 15 -3.40 1.11 -8.16
C GLU A 15 -3.32 2.26 -7.16
N LYS A 16 -4.37 3.07 -7.05
CA LYS A 16 -4.46 4.14 -6.04
C LYS A 16 -4.39 3.63 -4.61
N ILE A 17 -5.03 2.49 -4.31
CA ILE A 17 -4.94 1.85 -3.00
C ILE A 17 -3.50 1.40 -2.71
N GLN A 18 -2.83 0.77 -3.67
CA GLN A 18 -1.44 0.33 -3.53
C GLN A 18 -0.51 1.52 -3.29
N LEU A 19 -0.64 2.58 -4.08
CA LEU A 19 0.15 3.81 -3.92
C LEU A 19 -0.11 4.48 -2.56
N GLY A 20 -1.37 4.55 -2.12
CA GLY A 20 -1.71 5.05 -0.79
C GLY A 20 -1.13 4.19 0.34
N GLY A 21 -1.08 2.86 0.15
CA GLY A 21 -0.45 1.93 1.07
C GLY A 21 1.05 2.19 1.27
N LEU A 22 1.77 2.59 0.21
CA LEU A 22 3.19 2.96 0.30
C LEU A 22 3.42 4.16 1.22
N VAL A 23 2.57 5.18 1.11
CA VAL A 23 2.65 6.40 1.93
C VAL A 23 2.46 6.06 3.42
N VAL A 24 1.50 5.19 3.73
CA VAL A 24 1.25 4.73 5.10
C VAL A 24 2.44 3.92 5.61
N LYS A 25 2.99 3.01 4.80
CA LYS A 25 4.10 2.14 5.18
C LYS A 25 5.39 2.89 5.44
N ALA A 26 5.59 4.02 4.76
CA ALA A 26 6.70 4.93 4.98
C ALA A 26 6.47 5.92 6.14
N GLU A 27 5.38 5.75 6.91
CA GLU A 27 5.01 6.63 8.04
C GLU A 27 4.79 8.10 7.64
N LEU A 28 4.43 8.35 6.37
CA LEU A 28 4.25 9.70 5.83
C LEU A 28 2.80 10.20 5.92
N ARG A 29 1.95 9.52 6.72
CA ARG A 29 0.51 9.80 6.80
C ARG A 29 0.20 11.21 7.33
N ASP A 30 1.02 11.69 8.25
CA ASP A 30 0.80 12.95 8.97
C ASP A 30 1.57 14.13 8.37
N ILE A 31 2.29 13.91 7.26
CA ILE A 31 2.98 14.96 6.53
C ILE A 31 1.98 15.78 5.71
N ASP A 32 2.21 17.09 5.62
CA ASP A 32 1.44 17.97 4.74
C ASP A 32 1.42 17.43 3.30
N LYS A 33 0.23 17.35 2.70
CA LYS A 33 0.02 16.70 1.40
C LYS A 33 0.73 17.44 0.27
N ALA A 34 0.86 18.76 0.34
CA ALA A 34 1.58 19.54 -0.66
C ALA A 34 3.09 19.30 -0.56
N VAL A 35 3.62 19.15 0.67
CA VAL A 35 5.03 18.78 0.89
C VAL A 35 5.33 17.39 0.33
N LEU A 36 4.49 16.40 0.65
CA LEU A 36 4.64 15.04 0.13
C LEU A 36 4.60 15.01 -1.40
N LEU A 37 3.62 15.71 -2.00
CA LEU A 37 3.50 15.79 -3.46
C LEU A 37 4.72 16.48 -4.09
N GLY A 38 5.20 17.58 -3.51
CA GLY A 38 6.40 18.27 -3.99
C GLY A 38 7.63 17.37 -4.02
N TRP A 39 7.84 16.60 -2.95
CA TRP A 39 8.96 15.64 -2.88
C TRP A 39 8.86 14.53 -3.93
N LEU A 40 7.65 13.99 -4.14
CA LEU A 40 7.40 12.97 -5.17
C LEU A 40 7.63 13.51 -6.59
N MET A 41 7.35 14.80 -6.84
CA MET A 41 7.59 15.44 -8.13
C MET A 41 9.08 15.71 -8.40
N GLU A 42 9.90 15.91 -7.37
CA GLU A 42 11.35 16.14 -7.52
C GLU A 42 12.13 14.83 -7.76
N LEU A 43 11.64 13.71 -7.23
CA LEU A 43 12.30 12.39 -7.31
C LEU A 43 12.73 11.97 -8.73
N PRO A 44 11.90 12.04 -9.77
CA PRO A 44 12.28 11.60 -11.11
C PRO A 44 13.51 12.33 -11.67
N ASP A 45 13.65 13.62 -11.39
CA ASP A 45 14.76 14.42 -11.91
C ASP A 45 16.05 14.21 -11.13
N ARG A 46 15.96 13.83 -9.85
CA ARG A 46 17.12 13.35 -9.07
C ARG A 46 17.58 11.99 -9.58
N LEU A 47 16.64 11.08 -9.77
CA LEU A 47 16.91 9.71 -10.18
C LEU A 47 17.45 9.58 -11.62
N LYS A 48 17.13 10.52 -12.51
CA LYS A 48 17.77 10.60 -13.84
C LYS A 48 19.26 10.95 -13.78
N LYS A 49 19.69 11.65 -12.72
CA LYS A 49 21.09 12.10 -12.57
C LYS A 49 21.96 11.05 -11.86
N HIS A 50 21.33 10.08 -11.20
CA HIS A 50 22.02 9.09 -10.36
C HIS A 50 21.41 7.69 -10.56
N GLU A 51 21.90 6.97 -11.56
CA GLU A 51 21.40 5.61 -11.88
C GLU A 51 21.56 4.64 -10.69
N GLU A 52 22.61 4.80 -9.89
CA GLU A 52 22.85 4.01 -8.67
C GLU A 52 21.81 4.27 -7.56
N GLU A 53 21.15 5.43 -7.56
CA GLU A 53 20.11 5.72 -6.56
C GLU A 53 18.88 4.83 -6.76
N TRP A 54 18.56 4.44 -7.99
CA TRP A 54 17.45 3.51 -8.25
C TRP A 54 17.67 2.17 -7.55
N ALA A 55 18.85 1.59 -7.70
CA ALA A 55 19.19 0.30 -7.09
C ALA A 55 19.17 0.40 -5.56
N ARG A 56 19.73 1.49 -5.00
CA ARG A 56 19.72 1.74 -3.56
C ARG A 56 18.30 1.88 -3.00
N LEU A 57 17.46 2.70 -3.62
CA LEU A 57 16.08 2.91 -3.18
C LEU A 57 15.24 1.64 -3.31
N GLN A 58 15.45 0.87 -4.38
CA GLN A 58 14.80 -0.44 -4.52
C GLN A 58 15.20 -1.41 -3.40
N ALA A 59 16.49 -1.45 -3.03
CA ALA A 59 16.96 -2.29 -1.93
C ALA A 59 16.40 -1.85 -0.57
N ILE A 60 16.29 -0.54 -0.31
CA ILE A 60 15.63 0.00 0.89
C ILE A 60 14.16 -0.38 0.91
N GLY A 61 13.46 -0.18 -0.21
CA GLY A 61 12.06 -0.53 -0.36
C GLY A 61 11.79 -2.00 -0.06
N LYS A 62 12.58 -2.92 -0.66
CA LYS A 62 12.45 -4.37 -0.42
C LYS A 62 12.57 -4.73 1.07
N ARG A 63 13.58 -4.21 1.75
CA ARG A 63 13.73 -4.43 3.21
C ARG A 63 12.54 -3.89 4.00
N GLY A 64 12.08 -2.67 3.68
CA GLY A 64 10.90 -2.10 4.33
C GLY A 64 9.61 -2.91 4.08
N PHE A 65 9.53 -3.67 2.99
CA PHE A 65 8.44 -4.61 2.77
C PHE A 65 8.57 -5.89 3.61
N GLU A 66 9.77 -6.44 3.71
CA GLU A 66 10.10 -7.65 4.47
C GLU A 66 9.92 -7.43 5.99
N ASP A 67 10.49 -6.35 6.54
CA ASP A 67 10.43 -6.01 7.97
C ASP A 67 9.00 -5.74 8.49
N ALA A 68 8.10 -5.38 7.59
CA ALA A 68 6.70 -5.12 7.91
C ALA A 68 5.79 -6.35 7.73
N GLY A 69 6.15 -7.29 6.84
CA GLY A 69 5.44 -8.57 6.70
C GLY A 69 5.46 -9.35 8.00
N GLU A 70 6.61 -9.36 8.70
CA GLU A 70 6.75 -10.00 10.02
C GLU A 70 5.89 -9.34 11.11
N LYS A 71 5.50 -8.07 10.96
CA LYS A 71 4.62 -7.35 11.89
C LYS A 71 3.13 -7.49 11.56
N ASP A 72 2.79 -7.69 10.30
CA ASP A 72 1.41 -7.95 9.87
C ASP A 72 1.03 -9.43 10.13
N ASP A 73 1.94 -10.37 9.83
CA ASP A 73 1.74 -11.81 10.13
C ASP A 73 1.61 -12.08 11.64
N ALA A 74 2.37 -11.36 12.48
CA ALA A 74 2.24 -11.45 13.95
C ALA A 74 0.92 -10.89 14.50
N ARG A 75 0.22 -10.03 13.76
CA ARG A 75 -1.11 -9.50 14.16
C ARG A 75 -2.24 -10.44 13.75
N ASP A 76 -2.05 -11.23 12.70
CA ASP A 76 -3.02 -12.24 12.27
C ASP A 76 -2.93 -13.54 13.09
N ASP A 77 -1.77 -13.84 13.71
CA ASP A 77 -1.58 -14.97 14.66
C ASP A 77 -2.03 -14.64 16.10
N ALA A 78 -2.20 -13.36 16.44
CA ALA A 78 -2.70 -12.94 17.75
C ALA A 78 -4.23 -13.13 17.86
N GLY A 79 -4.65 -14.40 17.88
CA GLY A 79 -5.92 -14.86 18.44
C GLY A 79 -7.15 -14.21 17.83
N ARG A 80 -7.59 -14.69 16.67
CA ARG A 80 -9.00 -14.59 16.30
C ARG A 80 -9.79 -15.32 17.39
N PRO A 81 -10.56 -14.65 18.29
CA PRO A 81 -11.52 -15.38 19.09
C PRO A 81 -12.45 -16.07 18.09
N ASP A 82 -12.68 -17.35 18.32
CA ASP A 82 -13.60 -18.17 17.56
C ASP A 82 -14.96 -17.46 17.51
N ALA A 83 -15.18 -16.72 16.43
CA ALA A 83 -16.47 -16.14 16.15
C ALA A 83 -17.41 -17.31 15.88
N GLY A 84 -18.07 -17.74 16.96
CA GLY A 84 -19.03 -18.82 17.00
C GLY A 84 -19.98 -18.72 15.82
N THR A 85 -20.27 -19.88 15.25
CA THR A 85 -21.16 -20.10 14.12
C THR A 85 -22.49 -19.38 14.33
N TYR A 86 -22.62 -18.14 13.84
CA TYR A 86 -23.92 -17.49 13.72
C TYR A 86 -24.67 -18.14 12.55
N ASN A 87 -25.64 -18.98 12.90
CA ASN A 87 -26.61 -19.54 11.97
C ASN A 87 -27.62 -18.45 11.58
N TRP A 88 -27.52 -17.94 10.35
CA TRP A 88 -28.39 -16.88 9.83
C TRP A 88 -29.80 -17.37 9.44
N ASN A 89 -30.09 -18.67 9.57
CA ASN A 89 -31.35 -19.28 9.11
C ASN A 89 -32.42 -19.46 10.21
N GLU A 90 -32.31 -18.77 11.35
CA GLU A 90 -33.31 -18.82 12.42
C GLU A 90 -34.09 -17.50 12.57
N ARG A 91 -34.28 -16.75 11.48
CA ARG A 91 -35.24 -15.65 11.46
C ARG A 91 -36.39 -15.97 10.52
N ASP A 92 -37.51 -16.30 11.19
CA ASP A 92 -38.91 -16.37 10.74
C ASP A 92 -39.32 -17.49 9.77
#